data_AF-A0AA44CAI0-F1
#
_entry.id   AF-A0AA44CAI0-F1
#
_cell.length_a   1.000
_cell.length_b   1.000
_cell.length_c   1.000
_cell.angle_alpha   90.00
_cell.angle_beta   90.00
_cell.angle_gamma   90.00
#
_symmetry.space_group_name_H-M   'P 1'
#
loop_
_entity.id
_entity.type
_entity.pdbx_description
1 polymer ?
#
loop_
_entity_poly.entity_id
_entity_poly.type
_entity_poly.pdbx_seq_one_letter_code
_entity_poly.pdbx_strand_id
1 'polypeptide(L)'
;MGVAAAAISGIGSLVSVYGQYQAGQHAAAQSKQAAEVGKIQADQVDASYRDELNSTISNIRAIRASAGVEAFSPTGVAYEAEQQKRSDRDRKIEVGSKRMQATQDEADARFRKSAARTSLLGGVASSLPQFFGA
;
A
#
# COMPACT_ATOMS: atom_id res chain seq x y z
N MET A 1 14.77 45.61 24.90
CA MET A 1 14.45 45.27 23.49
C MET A 1 14.68 43.79 23.13
N GLY A 2 14.95 42.85 24.06
CA GLY A 2 15.27 41.45 23.73
C GLY A 2 14.10 40.45 23.77
N VAL A 3 13.09 40.69 24.62
CA VAL A 3 11.99 39.74 24.87
C VAL A 3 10.95 39.66 23.73
N ALA A 4 10.72 40.75 22.99
CA ALA A 4 9.79 40.74 21.86
C ALA A 4 10.33 39.95 20.65
N ALA A 5 11.65 39.99 20.42
CA ALA A 5 12.29 39.22 19.35
C ALA A 5 12.28 37.71 19.65
N ALA A 6 12.52 37.32 20.91
CA ALA A 6 12.44 35.93 21.37
C ALA A 6 11.01 35.36 21.32
N ALA A 7 10.01 36.18 21.68
CA ALA A 7 8.60 35.78 21.58
C ALA A 7 8.15 35.59 20.12
N ILE A 8 8.56 36.46 19.20
CA ILE A 8 8.23 36.32 17.77
C ILE A 8 8.98 35.13 17.13
N SER A 9 10.26 34.91 17.47
CA SER A 9 11.01 33.75 16.97
C SER A 9 10.49 32.42 17.54
N GLY A 10 10.05 32.41 18.81
CA GLY A 10 9.47 31.25 19.47
C GLY A 10 8.07 30.90 18.96
N ILE A 11 7.25 31.89 18.64
CA ILE A 11 5.94 31.67 18.00
C ILE A 11 6.13 31.22 16.54
N GLY A 12 7.09 31.79 15.81
CA GLY A 12 7.43 31.36 14.45
C GLY A 12 7.95 29.90 14.38
N SER A 13 8.76 29.48 15.36
CA SER A 13 9.24 28.09 15.46
C SER A 13 8.10 27.14 15.85
N LEU A 14 7.21 27.51 16.77
CA LEU A 14 6.04 26.70 17.12
C LEU A 14 5.03 26.55 15.96
N VAL A 15 4.72 27.63 15.25
CA VAL A 15 3.81 27.59 14.09
C VAL A 15 4.40 26.76 12.95
N SER A 16 5.70 26.89 12.68
CA SER A 16 6.37 26.09 11.66
C SER A 16 6.44 24.60 12.02
N VAL A 17 6.69 24.26 13.28
CA VAL A 17 6.66 22.87 13.78
C VAL A 17 5.25 22.28 13.73
N TYR A 18 4.23 23.05 14.10
CA TYR A 18 2.84 22.62 14.01
C TYR A 18 2.39 22.40 12.55
N GLY A 19 2.80 23.29 11.63
CA GLY A 19 2.57 23.13 10.20
C GLY A 19 3.25 21.89 9.62
N GLN A 20 4.51 21.62 10.01
CA GLN A 20 5.23 20.40 9.63
C GLN A 20 4.57 19.13 10.17
N TYR A 21 4.06 19.16 11.40
CA TYR A 21 3.33 18.05 11.99
C TYR A 21 2.03 17.74 11.24
N GLN A 22 1.23 18.77 10.93
CA GLN A 22 0.01 18.59 10.12
C GLN A 22 0.33 18.08 8.72
N ALA A 23 1.35 18.65 8.06
CA ALA A 23 1.78 18.20 6.73
C ALA A 23 2.24 16.73 6.76
N GLY A 24 3.01 16.32 7.76
CA GLY A 24 3.44 14.94 7.95
C GLY A 24 2.28 13.97 8.20
N GLN A 25 1.27 14.39 8.96
CA GLN A 25 0.04 13.62 9.21
C GLN A 25 -0.81 13.47 7.95
N HIS A 26 -0.96 14.53 7.15
CA HIS A 26 -1.63 14.46 5.85
C HIS A 26 -0.90 13.54 4.87
N ALA A 27 0.43 13.66 4.78
CA ALA A 27 1.24 12.79 3.93
C ALA A 27 1.17 11.31 4.38
N ALA A 28 1.08 11.05 5.69
CA ALA A 28 0.87 9.71 6.22
C ALA A 28 -0.54 9.17 5.89
N ALA A 29 -1.57 10.01 5.96
CA ALA A 29 -2.94 9.63 5.60
C ALA A 29 -3.06 9.28 4.10
N GLN A 30 -2.38 10.04 3.23
CA GLN A 30 -2.31 9.74 1.80
C GLN A 30 -1.63 8.40 1.54
N SER A 31 -0.46 8.14 2.13
CA SER A 31 0.23 6.84 2.01
C SER A 31 -0.64 5.69 2.52
N LYS A 32 -1.40 5.89 3.60
CA LYS A 32 -2.34 4.88 4.10
C LYS A 32 -3.48 4.61 3.12
N GLN A 33 -4.06 5.64 2.51
CA GLN A 33 -5.08 5.47 1.47
C GLN A 33 -4.52 4.75 0.23
N ALA A 34 -3.31 5.09 -0.19
CA ALA A 34 -2.62 4.40 -1.29
C ALA A 34 -2.43 2.91 -0.98
N ALA A 35 -2.03 2.57 0.25
CA ALA A 35 -1.93 1.18 0.71
C ALA A 35 -3.29 0.44 0.67
N GLU A 36 -4.37 1.08 1.13
CA GLU A 36 -5.71 0.49 1.09
C GLU A 36 -6.19 0.26 -0.36
N VAL A 37 -5.96 1.22 -1.25
CA VAL A 37 -6.26 1.08 -2.69
C VAL A 37 -5.41 -0.05 -3.30
N GLY A 38 -4.12 -0.14 -2.97
CA GLY A 38 -3.25 -1.20 -3.43
C GLY A 38 -3.71 -2.60 -3.00
N LYS A 39 -4.22 -2.74 -1.76
CA LYS A 39 -4.84 -3.99 -1.27
C LYS A 39 -6.11 -4.33 -2.05
N ILE A 40 -6.99 -3.35 -2.25
CA ILE A 40 -8.23 -3.55 -3.02
C ILE A 40 -7.90 -3.97 -4.46
N GLN A 41 -6.93 -3.31 -5.11
CA GLN A 41 -6.49 -3.70 -6.45
C GLN A 41 -5.91 -5.12 -6.48
N ALA A 42 -5.15 -5.51 -5.46
CA ALA A 42 -4.62 -6.86 -5.35
C ALA A 42 -5.75 -7.90 -5.26
N ASP A 43 -6.81 -7.61 -4.49
CA ASP A 43 -7.96 -8.51 -4.36
C ASP A 43 -8.83 -8.52 -5.63
N GLN A 44 -8.96 -7.39 -6.34
CA GLN A 44 -9.61 -7.34 -7.66
C GLN A 44 -8.87 -8.17 -8.69
N VAL A 45 -7.54 -8.08 -8.72
CA VAL A 45 -6.69 -8.89 -9.61
C VAL A 45 -6.83 -10.37 -9.28
N ASP A 46 -6.80 -10.74 -7.99
CA ASP A 46 -7.01 -12.13 -7.56
C ASP A 46 -8.36 -12.69 -8.06
N ALA A 47 -9.43 -11.91 -7.92
CA ALA A 47 -10.75 -12.26 -8.44
C ALA A 47 -10.76 -12.39 -9.97
N SER A 48 -10.16 -11.43 -10.68
CA SER A 48 -10.07 -11.45 -12.14
C SER A 48 -9.34 -12.69 -12.66
N TYR A 49 -8.20 -13.07 -12.06
CA TYR A 49 -7.49 -14.29 -12.46
C TYR A 49 -8.31 -15.56 -12.24
N ARG A 50 -9.11 -15.60 -11.17
CA ARG A 50 -10.00 -16.75 -10.89
C ARG A 50 -11.13 -16.85 -11.91
N ASP A 51 -11.75 -15.73 -12.25
CA ASP A 51 -12.82 -15.69 -13.24
C ASP A 51 -12.30 -16.02 -14.64
N GLU A 52 -11.13 -15.49 -15.01
CA GLU A 52 -10.46 -15.81 -16.27
C GLU A 52 -10.08 -17.29 -16.35
N LEU A 53 -9.46 -17.85 -15.30
CA LEU A 53 -9.12 -19.28 -15.25
C LEU A 53 -10.36 -20.17 -15.40
N ASN A 54 -11.45 -19.84 -14.69
CA ASN A 54 -12.71 -20.57 -14.80
C ASN A 54 -13.29 -20.48 -16.22
N SER A 55 -13.26 -19.29 -16.83
CA SER A 55 -13.70 -19.08 -18.21
C SER A 55 -12.85 -19.89 -19.20
N THR A 56 -11.52 -19.85 -19.07
CA THR A 56 -10.59 -20.62 -19.91
C THR A 56 -10.82 -22.12 -19.79
N ILE A 57 -10.92 -22.66 -18.56
CA ILE A 57 -11.18 -24.09 -18.35
C ILE A 57 -12.56 -24.48 -18.91
N SER A 58 -13.58 -23.66 -18.68
CA SER A 58 -14.93 -23.90 -19.22
C SER A 58 -14.93 -23.94 -20.75
N ASN A 59 -14.20 -23.02 -21.39
CA ASN A 59 -14.05 -22.98 -22.84
C ASN A 59 -13.28 -24.21 -23.36
N ILE A 60 -12.16 -24.59 -22.72
CA ILE A 60 -11.41 -25.81 -23.07
C ILE A 60 -12.33 -27.03 -22.98
N ARG A 61 -13.14 -27.15 -21.93
CA ARG A 61 -14.10 -28.24 -21.77
C ARG A 61 -15.17 -28.23 -22.87
N ALA A 62 -15.71 -27.06 -23.22
CA ALA A 62 -16.69 -26.92 -24.29
C ALA A 62 -16.13 -27.33 -25.66
N ILE A 63 -14.92 -26.86 -26.01
CA ILE A 63 -14.23 -27.24 -27.24
C ILE A 63 -13.98 -28.74 -27.29
N ARG A 64 -13.45 -29.32 -26.20
CA ARG A 64 -13.15 -30.76 -26.12
C ARG A 64 -14.42 -31.61 -26.22
N ALA A 65 -15.50 -31.18 -25.56
CA ALA A 65 -16.80 -31.83 -25.66
C ALA A 65 -17.35 -31.77 -27.09
N SER A 66 -17.22 -30.62 -27.78
CA SER A 66 -17.63 -30.49 -29.19
C SER A 66 -16.81 -31.36 -30.14
N ALA A 67 -15.55 -31.63 -29.80
CA ALA A 67 -14.66 -32.53 -30.54
C ALA A 67 -14.88 -34.02 -30.21
N GLY A 68 -15.86 -34.37 -29.37
CA GLY A 68 -16.15 -35.75 -28.96
C GLY A 68 -15.08 -36.37 -28.05
N VAL A 69 -14.20 -35.55 -27.47
CA VAL A 69 -13.17 -36.03 -26.53
C VAL A 69 -13.80 -36.18 -25.16
N GLU A 70 -13.58 -37.33 -24.50
CA GLU A 70 -14.04 -37.54 -23.13
C GLU A 70 -13.54 -36.44 -22.19
N ALA A 71 -14.45 -35.95 -21.33
CA ALA A 71 -14.18 -34.88 -20.37
C ALA A 71 -12.92 -35.15 -19.54
N PHE A 72 -12.69 -36.41 -19.16
CA PHE A 72 -11.58 -36.85 -18.31
C PHE A 72 -10.41 -37.50 -19.05
N SER A 73 -10.22 -37.24 -20.34
CA SER A 73 -9.05 -37.79 -21.02
C SER A 73 -7.75 -37.33 -20.33
N PRO A 74 -6.74 -38.20 -20.18
CA PRO A 74 -5.50 -37.87 -19.47
C PRO A 74 -4.82 -36.59 -19.98
N THR A 75 -4.84 -36.39 -21.30
CA THR A 75 -4.32 -35.18 -21.96
C THR A 75 -5.10 -33.93 -21.59
N GLY A 76 -6.42 -34.05 -21.45
CA GLY A 76 -7.29 -32.95 -21.03
C GLY A 76 -7.04 -32.48 -19.61
N VAL A 77 -6.94 -33.44 -18.69
CA VAL A 77 -6.62 -33.17 -17.28
C VAL A 77 -5.23 -32.55 -17.16
N ALA A 78 -4.25 -33.03 -17.93
CA ALA A 78 -2.91 -32.44 -17.97
C ALA A 78 -2.93 -30.99 -18.46
N TYR A 79 -3.69 -30.67 -19.51
CA TYR A 79 -3.84 -29.31 -20.03
C TYR A 79 -4.53 -28.37 -19.03
N GLU A 80 -5.64 -28.80 -18.41
CA GLU A 80 -6.32 -28.00 -17.38
C GLU A 80 -5.38 -27.73 -16.18
N ALA A 81 -4.63 -28.74 -15.73
CA ALA A 81 -3.66 -28.60 -14.65
C ALA A 81 -2.49 -27.67 -15.01
N GLU A 82 -2.03 -27.68 -16.26
CA GLU A 82 -0.99 -26.74 -16.72
C GLU A 82 -1.52 -25.30 -16.74
N GLN A 83 -2.75 -25.07 -17.21
CA GLN A 83 -3.36 -23.74 -17.21
C GLN A 83 -3.58 -23.22 -15.79
N GLN A 84 -4.03 -24.08 -14.87
CA GLN A 84 -4.12 -23.75 -13.44
C GLN A 84 -2.75 -23.36 -12.88
N LYS A 85 -1.69 -24.12 -13.15
CA LYS A 85 -0.33 -23.81 -12.68
C LYS A 85 0.19 -22.48 -13.19
N ARG A 86 -0.02 -22.18 -14.48
CA ARG A 86 0.40 -20.91 -15.09
C ARG A 86 -0.37 -19.73 -14.46
N SER A 87 -1.70 -19.82 -14.45
CA SER A 87 -2.56 -18.79 -13.85
C SER A 87 -2.24 -18.56 -12.37
N ASP A 88 -2.05 -19.63 -11.59
CA ASP A 88 -1.70 -19.50 -10.17
C ASP A 88 -0.34 -18.84 -9.93
N ARG A 89 0.64 -19.14 -10.77
CA ARG A 89 1.96 -18.50 -10.68
C ARG A 89 1.85 -17.01 -11.00
N ASP A 90 1.18 -16.68 -12.09
CA ASP A 90 1.09 -15.30 -12.57
C ASP A 90 0.26 -14.45 -11.59
N ARG A 91 -0.86 -15.01 -11.09
CA ARG A 91 -1.66 -14.45 -9.99
C ARG A 91 -0.82 -14.19 -8.74
N LYS A 92 -0.03 -15.17 -8.29
CA LYS A 92 0.83 -15.01 -7.09
C LYS A 92 1.87 -13.92 -7.27
N ILE A 93 2.46 -13.80 -8.46
CA ILE A 93 3.44 -12.75 -8.77
C ILE A 93 2.77 -11.38 -8.73
N GLU A 94 1.62 -11.22 -9.39
CA GLU A 94 0.96 -9.92 -9.52
C GLU A 94 0.30 -9.46 -8.21
N VAL A 95 -0.47 -10.34 -7.56
CA VAL A 95 -1.07 -10.09 -6.23
C VAL A 95 0.04 -9.87 -5.20
N GLY A 96 1.11 -10.66 -5.25
CA GLY A 96 2.27 -10.51 -4.38
C GLY A 96 2.93 -9.15 -4.55
N SER A 97 3.18 -8.71 -5.78
CA SER A 97 3.74 -7.39 -6.09
C SER A 97 2.88 -6.25 -5.55
N LYS A 98 1.56 -6.27 -5.80
CA LYS A 98 0.63 -5.25 -5.31
C LYS A 98 0.53 -5.23 -3.79
N ARG A 99 0.52 -6.41 -3.14
CA ARG A 99 0.54 -6.49 -1.66
C ARG A 99 1.85 -6.01 -1.06
N MET A 100 2.98 -6.26 -1.72
CA MET A 100 4.27 -5.71 -1.29
C MET A 100 4.28 -4.19 -1.39
N GLN A 101 3.80 -3.61 -2.50
CA GLN A 101 3.66 -2.15 -2.64
C GLN A 101 2.76 -1.56 -1.55
N ALA A 102 1.59 -2.15 -1.30
CA ALA A 102 0.71 -1.70 -0.23
C ALA A 102 1.34 -1.81 1.16
N THR A 103 2.16 -2.84 1.40
CA THR A 103 2.89 -3.01 2.66
C THR A 103 3.98 -1.94 2.81
N GLN A 104 4.69 -1.59 1.74
CA GLN A 104 5.66 -0.50 1.73
C GLN A 104 4.99 0.84 2.00
N ASP A 105 3.87 1.14 1.33
CA ASP A 105 3.09 2.37 1.56
C ASP A 105 2.60 2.49 3.01
N GLU A 106 2.19 1.36 3.61
CA GLU A 106 1.79 1.31 5.01
C GLU A 106 2.98 1.54 5.97
N ALA A 107 4.15 0.99 5.66
CA ALA A 107 5.38 1.22 6.41
C ALA A 107 5.83 2.68 6.32
N ASP A 108 5.77 3.28 5.13
CA ASP A 108 6.05 4.69 4.87
C ASP A 108 5.09 5.61 5.63
N ALA A 109 3.79 5.27 5.64
CA ALA A 109 2.80 6.01 6.43
C ALA A 109 3.15 6.00 7.93
N ARG A 110 3.55 4.83 8.47
CA ARG A 110 3.97 4.70 9.88
C ARG A 110 5.24 5.50 10.17
N PHE A 111 6.23 5.46 9.27
CA PHE A 111 7.46 6.23 9.39
C PHE A 111 7.20 7.75 9.35
N ARG A 112 6.38 8.23 8.40
CA ARG A 112 6.02 9.66 8.32
C ARG A 112 5.29 10.12 9.58
N LYS A 113 4.43 9.26 10.15
CA LYS A 113 3.72 9.55 11.40
C LYS A 113 4.65 9.59 12.62
N SER A 114 5.63 8.68 12.71
CA SER A 114 6.60 8.71 13.79
C SER A 114 7.55 9.90 13.65
N ALA A 115 8.03 10.20 12.44
CA ALA A 115 8.87 11.36 12.15
C ALA A 115 8.17 12.69 12.46
N ALA A 116 6.87 12.81 12.14
CA ALA A 116 6.08 13.99 12.51
C ALA A 116 5.96 14.14 14.04
N ARG A 117 5.83 13.03 14.78
CA ARG A 117 5.76 13.06 16.26
C ARG A 117 7.11 13.43 16.87
N THR A 118 8.21 12.91 16.36
CA THR A 118 9.55 13.23 16.87
C THR A 118 9.95 14.66 16.50
N SER A 119 9.56 15.18 15.34
CA SER A 119 9.79 16.59 14.98
C SER A 119 8.99 17.55 15.86
N LEU A 120 7.74 17.20 16.21
CA LEU A 120 6.95 17.96 17.16
C LEU A 120 7.64 18.02 18.54
N LEU A 121 8.06 16.87 19.07
CA LEU A 121 8.73 16.78 20.37
C LEU A 121 10.10 17.48 20.37
N GLY A 122 10.91 17.29 19.33
CA GLY A 122 12.23 17.91 19.18
C GLY A 122 12.16 19.42 18.94
N GLY A 123 11.15 19.89 18.20
CA GLY A 123 10.89 21.32 18.00
C GLY A 123 10.40 22.03 19.26
N VAL A 124 9.57 21.35 20.07
CA VAL A 124 9.15 21.86 21.39
C VAL A 124 10.31 21.83 22.40
N ALA A 125 11.12 20.77 22.41
CA ALA A 125 12.27 20.66 23.31
C ALA A 125 13.39 21.65 22.98
N SER A 126 13.61 21.99 21.72
CA SER A 126 14.61 23.00 21.31
C SER A 126 14.14 24.44 21.49
N SER A 127 12.83 24.69 21.52
CA SER A 127 12.26 26.02 21.82
C SER A 127 12.13 26.32 23.31
N LEU A 128 12.04 25.31 24.18
CA LEU A 128 11.98 25.48 25.65
C LEU A 128 13.20 26.21 26.26
N PRO A 129 14.46 25.87 25.94
CA PRO A 129 15.64 26.58 26.42
C PRO A 129 15.69 28.05 25.98
N GLN A 130 15.13 28.38 24.80
CA GLN A 130 15.06 29.76 24.33
C GLN A 130 14.05 30.62 25.10
N PHE A 131 13.08 30.00 25.79
CA PHE A 131 12.09 30.68 26.63
C PHE A 131 12.47 30.72 28.13
N PHE A 132 13.21 29.73 28.63
CA PHE A 132 13.57 29.62 30.05
C PHE A 132 15.05 29.91 30.36
N GLY A 133 15.88 30.17 29.34
CA GLY A 133 17.32 30.44 29.46
C GLY A 133 17.76 31.88 29.22
N ALA A 134 16.86 32.87 29.35
CA ALA A 134 17.18 34.30 29.32
C ALA A 134 17.11 34.92 30.72
#